data_AF-A0A5B1B9T7-F1
#
_entry.id   AF-A0A5B1B9T7-F1
#
_cell.length_a   1.000
_cell.length_b   1.000
_cell.length_c   1.000
_cell.angle_alpha   90.00
_cell.angle_beta   90.00
_cell.angle_gamma   90.00
#
_symmetry.space_group_name_H-M   'P 1'
#
loop_
_entity.id
_entity.type
_entity.pdbx_description
1 polymer ?
#
loop_
_entity_poly.entity_id
_entity_poly.type
_entity_poly.pdbx_seq_one_letter_code
_entity_poly.pdbx_strand_id
1 'polypeptide(L)'
;QGNDLVVDTSSFYRPTQAAAYPIVLVTYEIVCSRYPDAPTGAAVKAFMQATIGDGQIGLDEYGYIPLPNSFQSKLIPVVNAIT
;
A
#
# COMPACT_ATOMS: atom_id res chain seq x y z
N GLN A 1 14.70 10.21 9.51
CA GLN A 1 13.27 10.55 9.62
C GLN A 1 12.49 9.38 9.03
N GLY A 2 11.57 8.79 9.79
CA GLY A 2 10.72 7.71 9.29
C GLY A 2 9.55 8.30 8.50
N ASN A 3 9.21 7.67 7.38
CA ASN A 3 8.03 8.01 6.60
C ASN A 3 6.81 7.25 7.15
N ASP A 4 6.43 7.59 8.39
CA ASP A 4 5.31 6.93 9.05
C ASP A 4 3.99 7.29 8.38
N LEU A 5 3.22 6.27 8.02
CA LEU A 5 1.91 6.41 7.40
C LEU A 5 0.88 5.68 8.25
N VAL A 6 0.08 6.44 8.97
CA VAL A 6 -1.07 5.90 9.70
C VAL A 6 -2.24 5.74 8.75
N VAL A 7 -2.72 4.51 8.60
CA VAL A 7 -3.93 4.20 7.83
C VAL A 7 -5.14 4.36 8.74
N ASP A 8 -5.95 5.38 8.49
CA ASP A 8 -7.25 5.54 9.16
C ASP A 8 -8.25 4.53 8.60
N THR A 9 -8.61 3.54 9.43
CA THR A 9 -9.53 2.46 9.07
C THR A 9 -10.95 2.68 9.57
N SER A 10 -11.22 3.81 10.24
CA SER A 10 -12.51 4.07 10.87
C SER A 10 -13.67 4.05 9.87
N SER A 11 -13.46 4.58 8.67
CA SER A 11 -14.42 4.59 7.58
C SER A 11 -14.67 3.20 6.98
N PHE A 12 -13.69 2.28 7.03
CA PHE A 12 -13.84 0.91 6.54
C PHE A 12 -14.75 0.09 7.44
N TYR A 13 -14.52 0.16 8.75
CA TYR A 13 -15.24 -0.65 9.73
C TYR A 13 -16.57 -0.04 10.19
N ARG A 14 -16.82 1.25 9.88
CA ARG A 14 -18.05 1.97 10.24
C ARG A 14 -18.55 2.81 9.06
N PRO A 15 -18.93 2.19 7.94
CA PRO A 15 -19.37 2.94 6.77
C PRO A 15 -20.69 3.67 7.07
N THR A 16 -20.79 4.92 6.62
CA THR A 16 -22.01 5.76 6.75
C THR A 16 -22.89 5.71 5.50
N GLN A 17 -22.38 5.15 4.40
CA GLN A 17 -23.10 5.02 3.14
C GLN A 17 -24.08 3.84 3.19
N ALA A 18 -25.32 4.06 2.76
CA ALA A 18 -26.32 3.01 2.67
C ALA A 18 -25.85 1.88 1.74
N ALA A 19 -26.13 0.63 2.12
CA ALA A 19 -25.72 -0.59 1.42
C ALA A 19 -24.21 -0.87 1.36
N ALA A 20 -23.36 -0.12 2.07
CA ALA A 20 -21.94 -0.45 2.20
C ALA A 20 -21.73 -1.76 2.97
N TYR A 21 -20.81 -2.60 2.49
CA TYR A 21 -20.46 -3.86 3.14
C TYR A 21 -19.52 -3.62 4.34
N PRO A 22 -19.84 -4.10 5.56
CA PRO A 22 -19.14 -3.70 6.78
C PRO A 22 -17.91 -4.55 7.13
N ILE A 23 -17.65 -5.64 6.40
CA ILE A 23 -16.53 -6.56 6.68
C ILE A 23 -15.48 -6.37 5.60
N VAL A 24 -14.39 -5.68 5.95
CA VAL A 24 -13.26 -5.39 5.06
C VAL A 24 -11.96 -5.78 5.76
N LEU A 25 -11.02 -6.37 5.02
CA LEU A 25 -9.67 -6.67 5.50
C LEU A 25 -8.65 -5.76 4.80
N VAL A 26 -7.74 -5.20 5.59
CA VAL A 26 -6.59 -4.46 5.06
C VAL A 26 -5.43 -5.45 4.90
N THR A 27 -5.03 -5.70 3.65
CA THR A 27 -3.78 -6.41 3.35
C THR A 27 -2.62 -5.44 3.44
N TYR A 28 -1.55 -5.84 4.13
CA TYR A 28 -0.37 -5.01 4.34
C TYR A 28 0.91 -5.77 4.01
N GLU A 29 1.89 -5.03 3.53
CA GLU A 29 3.27 -5.48 3.33
C GLU A 29 4.18 -4.76 4.31
N ILE A 30 5.01 -5.50 5.05
CA ILE A 30 5.97 -4.94 6.00
C ILE A 30 7.38 -5.13 5.44
N VAL A 31 8.07 -4.02 5.20
CA VAL A 31 9.44 -3.99 4.66
C VAL A 31 10.36 -3.11 5.50
N CYS A 32 11.67 -3.36 5.43
CA CYS A 32 12.65 -2.51 6.09
C CYS A 32 12.83 -1.22 5.29
N SER A 33 12.99 -0.08 5.97
CA SER A 33 13.39 1.16 5.28
C SER A 33 14.85 1.13 4.85
N ARG A 34 15.70 0.34 5.52
CA ARG A 34 17.11 0.15 5.21
C ARG A 34 17.50 -1.32 5.29
N TYR A 35 18.14 -1.83 4.26
CA TYR A 35 18.66 -3.18 4.20
C TYR A 35 20.19 -3.19 4.34
N PRO A 36 20.76 -4.16 5.07
CA PRO A 36 22.22 -4.31 5.17
C PRO A 36 22.84 -4.80 3.86
N ASP A 37 22.09 -5.58 3.07
CA ASP A 37 22.48 -6.06 1.75
C ASP A 37 21.83 -5.18 0.66
N ALA A 38 22.67 -4.45 -0.08
CA ALA A 38 22.21 -3.50 -1.08
C ALA A 38 21.43 -4.14 -2.26
N PRO A 39 21.84 -5.30 -2.82
CA PRO A 39 21.02 -6.01 -3.80
C PRO A 39 19.62 -6.36 -3.29
N THR A 40 19.50 -6.81 -2.04
CA THR A 40 18.20 -7.09 -1.41
C THR A 40 17.36 -5.82 -1.29
N GLY A 41 17.95 -4.71 -0.82
CA GLY A 41 17.26 -3.42 -0.72
C GLY A 41 16.72 -2.93 -2.07
N ALA A 42 17.53 -3.05 -3.13
CA ALA A 42 17.12 -2.72 -4.50
C ALA A 42 15.97 -3.61 -5.00
N ALA A 43 16.02 -4.92 -4.73
CA ALA A 43 14.97 -5.86 -5.12
C ALA A 43 13.65 -5.58 -4.40
N VAL A 44 13.68 -5.32 -3.09
CA VAL A 44 12.49 -4.97 -2.30
C VAL A 44 11.90 -3.65 -2.79
N LYS A 45 12.74 -2.64 -3.06
CA LYS A 45 12.27 -1.37 -3.62
C LYS A 45 11.56 -1.57 -4.97
N ALA A 46 12.16 -2.35 -5.88
CA ALA A 46 11.57 -2.64 -7.18
C ALA A 46 10.24 -3.40 -7.06
N PHE A 47 10.17 -4.38 -6.16
CA PHE A 47 8.93 -5.11 -5.86
C PHE A 47 7.84 -4.15 -5.36
N MET A 48 8.14 -3.31 -4.37
CA MET A 48 7.17 -2.36 -3.83
C MET A 48 6.72 -1.32 -4.86
N GLN A 49 7.62 -0.87 -5.75
CA GLN A 49 7.27 0.02 -6.87
C GLN A 49 6.28 -0.64 -7.84
N ALA A 50 6.50 -1.92 -8.17
CA ALA A 50 5.56 -2.68 -8.99
C ALA A 50 4.22 -2.86 -8.28
N THR A 51 4.22 -3.20 -6.98
CA THR A 51 3.01 -3.41 -6.17
C THR A 51 2.12 -2.18 -6.09
N ILE A 52 2.69 -0.98 -5.86
CA ILE A 52 1.90 0.25 -5.76
C ILE A 52 1.60 0.91 -7.12
N GLY A 53 2.23 0.42 -8.20
CA GLY A 53 2.06 0.88 -9.58
C GLY A 53 1.21 -0.11 -10.38
N ASP A 54 1.80 -0.72 -11.41
CA ASP A 54 1.10 -1.61 -12.35
C ASP A 54 0.43 -2.82 -11.67
N GLY A 55 0.92 -3.25 -10.51
CA GLY A 55 0.29 -4.31 -9.70
C GLY A 55 -1.10 -3.96 -9.19
N GLN A 56 -1.55 -2.71 -9.31
CA GLN A 56 -2.91 -2.28 -8.99
C GLN A 56 -3.91 -2.47 -10.13
N ILE A 57 -3.43 -2.72 -11.36
CA ILE A 57 -4.26 -2.87 -12.56
C ILE A 57 -5.00 -4.22 -12.50
N GLY A 58 -6.32 -4.19 -12.61
CA GLY A 58 -7.17 -5.39 -12.65
C GLY A 58 -7.36 -6.11 -11.31
N LEU A 59 -6.89 -5.55 -10.19
CA LEU A 59 -7.08 -6.14 -8.85
C LEU A 59 -8.57 -6.28 -8.47
N ASP A 60 -9.42 -5.39 -8.97
CA ASP A 60 -10.85 -5.41 -8.79
C ASP A 60 -11.53 -6.63 -9.43
N GLU A 61 -10.97 -7.17 -10.51
CA GLU A 61 -11.44 -8.42 -11.13
C GLU A 61 -11.24 -9.63 -10.20
N TYR A 62 -10.32 -9.54 -9.24
CA TYR A 62 -10.03 -10.55 -8.24
C TYR A 62 -10.65 -10.26 -6.87
N GLY A 63 -11.53 -9.26 -6.77
CA GLY A 63 -12.24 -8.91 -5.54
C GLY A 63 -11.43 -8.06 -4.55
N TYR A 64 -10.31 -7.48 -4.99
CA TYR A 64 -9.57 -6.49 -4.20
C TYR A 64 -10.06 -5.06 -4.50
N ILE A 65 -9.69 -4.13 -3.63
CA ILE A 65 -9.92 -2.70 -3.83
C ILE A 65 -8.58 -2.09 -4.25
N PRO A 66 -8.43 -1.62 -5.51
CA PRO A 66 -7.22 -0.94 -5.95
C PRO A 66 -6.93 0.29 -5.11
N LEU A 67 -5.64 0.57 -4.87
CA LEU A 67 -5.22 1.73 -4.11
C LEU A 67 -5.67 3.03 -4.79
N PRO A 68 -6.41 3.92 -4.08
CA PRO A 68 -6.78 5.22 -4.63
C PRO A 68 -5.55 6.07 -4.99
N ASN A 69 -5.63 6.85 -6.07
CA ASN A 69 -4.53 7.71 -6.54
C ASN A 69 -3.98 8.65 -5.44
N SER A 70 -4.86 9.16 -4.58
CA SER A 70 -4.49 10.02 -3.45
C SER A 70 -3.65 9.28 -2.39
N PHE A 71 -3.86 7.98 -2.24
CA PHE A 71 -3.09 7.13 -1.34
C PHE A 71 -1.78 6.68 -2.00
N GLN A 72 -1.80 6.28 -3.28
CA GLN A 72 -0.58 5.97 -4.05
C GLN A 72 0.42 7.13 -4.02
N SER A 73 -0.06 8.37 -4.19
CA SER A 73 0.77 9.57 -4.14
C SER A 73 1.50 9.76 -2.81
N LYS A 74 0.94 9.26 -1.70
CA LYS A 74 1.60 9.25 -0.38
C LYS A 74 2.62 8.13 -0.27
N LEU A 75 2.39 6.99 -0.91
CA LEU A 75 3.27 5.81 -0.85
C LEU A 75 4.53 5.94 -1.72
N ILE A 76 4.41 6.54 -2.90
CA ILE A 76 5.53 6.71 -3.85
C ILE A 76 6.82 7.26 -3.20
N PRO A 77 6.80 8.39 -2.47
CA PRO A 77 8.03 8.89 -1.84
C PRO A 77 8.56 7.96 -0.74
N VAL A 78 7.70 7.20 -0.07
CA VAL A 78 8.09 6.25 0.99
C VAL A 78 8.82 5.06 0.39
N VAL A 79 8.24 4.44 -0.64
CA VAL A 79 8.85 3.31 -1.35
C VAL A 79 10.15 3.72 -2.03
N ASN A 80 10.20 4.93 -2.61
CA ASN A 80 11.42 5.43 -3.25
C ASN A 80 12.57 5.67 -2.26
N ALA A 81 12.28 5.84 -0.97
CA ALA A 81 13.28 6.05 0.08
C ALA A 81 13.89 4.74 0.63
N ILE A 82 13.41 3.57 0.20
CA ILE A 82 14.02 2.27 0.57
C ILE A 82 15.45 2.21 0.01
N THR A 83 16.39 1.81 0.85
CA THR A 83 17.82 1.63 0.53
C THR A 83 18.34 0.28 0.95
#